data_AF-A0A2A2DDK6-F1
#
_entry.id   AF-A0A2A2DDK6-F1
#
_cell.length_a   1.000
_cell.length_b   1.000
_cell.length_c   1.000
_cell.angle_alpha   90.00
_cell.angle_beta   90.00
_cell.angle_gamma   90.00
#
_symmetry.space_group_name_H-M   'P 1'
#
loop_
_entity.id
_entity.type
_entity.pdbx_description
1 polymer ?
#
loop_
_entity_poly.entity_id
_entity_poly.type
_entity_poly.pdbx_seq_one_letter_code
_entity_poly.pdbx_strand_id
1 'polypeptide(L)'
;PQGHPVTVVDATHPLPRAVAAAHADLAFLRVPRRGDGTRVLRAARDDLRRRARDAGRGEGLPLVVASLPVALHAVADAVALADLAGAWYADGLVDGLHLRPRDPDRDLALLVDGTVPVLQHRGLLRSFYPGGTLREHLCLSRPANRYARARTDGAA
;
A
#
# COMPACT_ATOMS: atom_id res chain seq x y z
N PRO A 1 14.32 -8.39 14.92
CA PRO A 1 13.07 -7.82 14.37
C PRO A 1 12.46 -6.69 15.22
N GLN A 2 12.67 -6.66 16.54
CA GLN A 2 12.21 -5.58 17.43
C GLN A 2 12.94 -4.26 17.13
N GLY A 3 12.20 -3.16 17.02
CA GLY A 3 12.74 -1.78 16.97
C GLY A 3 12.19 -0.86 15.86
N HIS A 4 11.65 -1.41 14.75
CA HIS A 4 11.14 -0.61 13.63
C HIS A 4 9.91 -1.25 12.97
N PRO A 5 8.75 -1.25 13.63
CA PRO A 5 7.51 -1.75 13.02
C PRO A 5 7.16 -0.95 11.76
N VAL A 6 6.43 -1.58 10.84
CA VAL A 6 5.82 -0.86 9.70
C VAL A 6 4.77 0.09 10.25
N THR A 7 4.88 1.37 9.95
CA THR A 7 3.90 2.37 10.38
C THR A 7 2.84 2.59 9.32
N VAL A 8 1.58 2.46 9.72
CA VAL A 8 0.43 2.55 8.82
C VAL A 8 -0.54 3.61 9.34
N VAL A 9 -1.00 4.50 8.47
CA VAL A 9 -2.00 5.53 8.80
C VAL A 9 -3.18 5.44 7.84
N ASP A 10 -4.41 5.51 8.37
CA ASP A 10 -5.59 5.72 7.55
C ASP A 10 -5.63 7.18 7.10
N ALA A 11 -5.37 7.40 5.81
CA ALA A 11 -5.29 8.70 5.17
C ALA A 11 -6.57 9.05 4.37
N THR A 12 -7.66 8.30 4.59
CA THR A 12 -8.94 8.51 3.90
C THR A 12 -9.41 9.95 4.07
N HIS A 13 -9.38 10.45 5.31
CA HIS A 13 -9.70 11.85 5.60
C HIS A 13 -8.48 12.77 5.42
N PRO A 14 -8.67 14.08 5.17
CA PRO A 14 -7.55 15.01 4.98
C PRO A 14 -6.69 15.21 6.24
N LEU A 15 -7.28 15.21 7.44
CA LEU A 15 -6.57 15.55 8.68
C LEU A 15 -5.35 14.63 8.95
N PRO A 16 -5.44 13.29 8.84
CA PRO A 16 -4.29 12.42 9.10
C PRO A 16 -3.21 12.45 8.01
N ARG A 17 -3.43 13.08 6.85
CA ARG A 17 -2.49 13.02 5.71
C ARG A 17 -1.16 13.70 5.99
N ALA A 18 -1.14 14.73 6.83
CA ALA A 18 0.12 15.36 7.24
C ALA A 18 1.00 14.37 8.02
N VAL A 19 0.41 13.66 8.98
CA VAL A 19 1.08 12.62 9.77
C VAL A 19 1.48 11.44 8.89
N ALA A 20 0.59 10.99 8.01
CA ALA A 20 0.87 9.90 7.07
C ALA A 20 2.05 10.24 6.17
N ALA A 21 2.04 11.42 5.56
CA ALA A 21 3.10 11.89 4.68
C ALA A 21 4.44 11.99 5.41
N ALA A 22 4.46 12.58 6.62
CA ALA A 22 5.69 12.82 7.37
C ALA A 22 6.28 11.57 8.03
N HIS A 23 5.46 10.59 8.41
CA HIS A 23 5.90 9.53 9.34
C HIS A 23 5.48 8.11 8.97
N ALA A 24 4.50 7.93 8.08
CA ALA A 24 4.06 6.58 7.74
C ALA A 24 4.96 5.93 6.69
N ASP A 25 5.17 4.62 6.83
CA ASP A 25 5.67 3.78 5.75
C ASP A 25 4.55 3.52 4.72
N LEU A 26 3.29 3.42 5.20
CA LEU A 26 2.11 3.13 4.39
C LEU A 26 0.92 4.02 4.76
N ALA A 27 0.20 4.51 3.76
CA ALA A 27 -1.05 5.24 3.89
C ALA A 27 -2.18 4.46 3.22
N PHE A 28 -3.20 4.04 3.98
CA PHE A 28 -4.40 3.45 3.40
C PHE A 28 -5.40 4.52 3.00
N LEU A 29 -6.01 4.36 1.83
CA LEU A 29 -7.10 5.20 1.33
C LEU A 29 -8.34 4.34 1.12
N ARG A 30 -9.39 4.58 1.89
CA ARG A 30 -10.65 3.86 1.70
C ARG A 30 -11.35 4.39 0.45
N VAL A 31 -11.52 3.53 -0.54
CA VAL A 31 -12.24 3.88 -1.78
C VAL A 31 -13.72 3.57 -1.57
N PRO A 32 -14.62 4.54 -1.74
CA PRO A 32 -16.05 4.28 -1.65
C PRO A 32 -16.49 3.37 -2.80
N ARG A 33 -17.47 2.48 -2.54
CA ARG A 33 -18.04 1.60 -3.59
C ARG A 33 -18.74 2.35 -4.72
N ARG A 34 -19.12 3.62 -4.49
CA ARG A 34 -19.84 4.46 -5.44
C ARG A 34 -19.06 5.75 -5.67
N GLY A 35 -19.01 6.18 -6.93
CA GLY A 35 -18.28 7.37 -7.36
C GLY A 35 -16.97 7.04 -8.10
N ASP A 36 -16.34 8.08 -8.61
CA ASP A 36 -15.09 7.98 -9.36
C ASP A 36 -13.91 7.75 -8.39
N GLY A 37 -13.67 6.47 -8.07
CA GLY A 37 -12.56 6.05 -7.21
C GLY A 37 -11.19 6.48 -7.75
N THR A 38 -11.03 6.53 -9.08
CA THR A 38 -9.81 6.99 -9.76
C THR A 38 -9.52 8.45 -9.43
N ARG A 39 -10.51 9.34 -9.54
CA ARG A 39 -10.34 10.76 -9.19
C ARG A 39 -10.02 10.96 -7.71
N VAL A 40 -10.69 10.22 -6.81
CA VAL A 40 -10.45 10.31 -5.36
C VAL A 40 -9.03 9.85 -5.01
N LEU A 41 -8.59 8.71 -5.56
CA LEU A 41 -7.26 8.17 -5.35
C LEU A 41 -6.17 9.11 -5.87
N ARG A 42 -6.34 9.65 -7.08
CA ARG A 42 -5.39 10.61 -7.67
C ARG A 42 -5.21 11.82 -6.78
N ALA A 43 -6.31 12.50 -6.42
CA ALA A 43 -6.25 13.70 -5.58
C ALA A 43 -5.62 13.42 -4.20
N ALA A 44 -5.93 12.28 -3.58
CA ALA A 44 -5.36 11.90 -2.30
C ALA A 44 -3.86 11.53 -2.40
N ARG A 45 -3.45 10.83 -3.45
CA ARG A 45 -2.04 10.52 -3.71
C ARG A 45 -1.23 11.77 -3.98
N ASP A 46 -1.72 12.69 -4.82
CA ASP A 46 -1.03 13.95 -5.10
C ASP A 46 -0.84 14.80 -3.84
N ASP A 47 -1.85 14.86 -2.97
CA ASP A 47 -1.77 15.53 -1.68
C ASP A 47 -0.73 14.87 -0.74
N LEU A 48 -0.73 13.54 -0.65
CA LEU A 48 0.27 12.80 0.14
C LEU A 48 1.70 12.99 -0.40
N ARG A 49 1.89 12.91 -1.72
CA ARG A 49 3.20 13.09 -2.37
C ARG A 49 3.74 14.50 -2.19
N ARG A 50 2.89 15.52 -2.32
CA ARG A 50 3.27 16.91 -2.03
C ARG A 50 3.75 17.05 -0.58
N ARG A 51 2.92 16.66 0.39
CA ARG A 51 3.27 16.75 1.82
C ARG A 51 4.51 15.94 2.20
N ALA A 52 4.72 14.79 1.57
CA ALA A 52 5.89 13.95 1.82
C ALA A 52 7.17 14.64 1.33
N ARG A 53 7.13 15.31 0.18
CA ARG A 53 8.23 16.14 -0.32
C ARG A 53 8.50 17.32 0.62
N ASP A 54 7.46 18.02 1.06
CA ASP A 54 7.59 19.14 2.01
C ASP A 54 8.19 18.69 3.35
N ALA A 55 7.94 17.44 3.76
CA ALA A 55 8.52 16.81 4.94
C ALA A 55 9.91 16.17 4.72
N GLY A 56 10.50 16.30 3.52
CA GLY A 56 11.82 15.75 3.19
C GLY A 56 11.89 14.22 3.17
N ARG A 57 10.78 13.55 2.84
CA ARG A 57 10.70 12.09 2.80
C ARG A 57 11.34 11.54 1.52
N GLY A 58 11.87 10.33 1.62
CA GLY A 58 12.40 9.61 0.46
C GLY A 58 11.34 9.37 -0.61
N GLU A 59 11.78 9.25 -1.85
CA GLU A 59 10.91 9.00 -3.01
C GLU A 59 10.05 7.75 -2.79
N GLY A 60 8.79 7.80 -3.22
CA GLY A 60 7.86 6.67 -3.10
C GLY A 60 7.24 6.46 -1.71
N LEU A 61 7.66 7.19 -0.65
CA LEU A 61 7.03 7.14 0.66
C LEU A 61 5.98 8.25 0.91
N PRO A 62 4.91 7.97 1.67
CA PRO A 62 4.45 6.63 2.08
C PRO A 62 3.99 5.80 0.87
N LEU A 63 4.00 4.47 1.00
CA LEU A 63 3.28 3.60 0.06
C LEU A 63 1.78 3.90 0.16
N VAL A 64 1.13 4.19 -0.95
CA VAL A 64 -0.31 4.51 -1.00
C VAL A 64 -1.07 3.25 -1.37
N VAL A 65 -1.89 2.74 -0.46
CA VAL A 65 -2.64 1.50 -0.67
C VAL A 65 -4.14 1.77 -0.64
N ALA A 66 -4.85 1.36 -1.69
CA ALA A 66 -6.30 1.48 -1.71
C ALA A 66 -6.95 0.36 -0.89
N SER A 67 -7.82 0.73 0.04
CA SER A 67 -8.58 -0.18 0.89
C SER A 67 -10.02 -0.29 0.37
N LEU A 68 -10.40 -1.45 -0.14
CA LEU A 68 -11.70 -1.66 -0.77
C LEU A 68 -12.42 -2.91 -0.25
N PRO A 69 -13.75 -2.85 -0.06
CA PRO A 69 -14.54 -4.03 0.24
C PRO A 69 -14.81 -4.83 -1.04
N VAL A 70 -14.52 -6.13 -1.01
CA VAL A 70 -14.78 -7.03 -2.14
C VAL A 70 -15.95 -7.96 -1.82
N ALA A 71 -16.63 -8.42 -2.87
CA ALA A 71 -17.66 -9.45 -2.79
C ALA A 71 -17.65 -10.15 -4.14
N LEU A 72 -16.96 -11.29 -4.19
CA LEU A 72 -16.75 -12.06 -5.41
C LEU A 72 -17.78 -13.21 -5.42
N HIS A 73 -18.48 -13.36 -6.53
CA HIS A 73 -19.51 -14.40 -6.71
C HIS A 73 -19.17 -15.31 -7.89
N ALA A 74 -18.27 -14.88 -8.78
CA ALA A 74 -17.78 -15.66 -9.90
C ALA A 74 -16.33 -15.32 -10.27
N VAL A 75 -15.71 -16.16 -11.11
CA VAL A 75 -14.37 -15.92 -11.69
C VAL A 75 -14.33 -14.59 -12.46
N ALA A 76 -15.42 -14.19 -13.10
CA ALA A 76 -15.52 -12.91 -13.79
C ALA A 76 -15.27 -11.70 -12.85
N ASP A 77 -15.75 -11.77 -11.60
CA ASP A 77 -15.51 -10.72 -10.60
C ASP A 77 -14.03 -10.68 -10.20
N ALA A 78 -13.39 -11.84 -10.08
CA ALA A 78 -11.98 -11.96 -9.75
C ALA A 78 -11.07 -11.39 -10.85
N VAL A 79 -11.43 -11.62 -12.13
CA VAL A 79 -10.74 -11.02 -13.29
C VAL A 79 -10.95 -9.52 -13.32
N ALA A 80 -12.19 -9.04 -13.12
CA ALA A 80 -12.49 -7.62 -13.08
C ALA A 80 -11.72 -6.89 -11.96
N LEU A 81 -11.51 -7.53 -10.81
CA LEU A 81 -10.67 -7.00 -9.74
C LEU A 81 -9.19 -6.91 -10.17
N ALA A 82 -8.66 -7.90 -10.90
CA ALA A 82 -7.30 -7.85 -11.42
C ALA A 82 -7.12 -6.74 -12.47
N ASP A 83 -8.14 -6.52 -13.31
CA ASP A 83 -8.17 -5.40 -14.28
C ASP A 83 -8.17 -4.05 -13.57
N LEU A 84 -9.01 -3.88 -12.56
CA LEU A 84 -9.05 -2.66 -11.75
C LEU A 84 -7.71 -2.39 -11.07
N ALA A 85 -7.12 -3.42 -10.46
CA ALA A 85 -5.81 -3.32 -9.81
C ALA A 85 -4.72 -2.91 -10.80
N GLY A 86 -4.70 -3.53 -11.99
CA GLY A 86 -3.75 -3.21 -13.05
C GLY A 86 -3.91 -1.79 -13.58
N ALA A 87 -5.15 -1.35 -13.82
CA ALA A 87 -5.43 0.00 -14.28
C ALA A 87 -4.96 1.06 -13.26
N TRP A 88 -5.28 0.89 -11.98
CA TRP A 88 -4.83 1.82 -10.94
C TRP A 88 -3.32 1.84 -10.74
N TYR A 89 -2.65 0.69 -10.89
CA TYR A 89 -1.19 0.63 -10.84
C TYR A 89 -0.55 1.32 -12.05
N ALA A 90 -1.03 1.03 -13.26
CA ALA A 90 -0.54 1.63 -14.49
C ALA A 90 -0.71 3.16 -14.52
N ASP A 91 -1.82 3.66 -13.98
CA ASP A 91 -2.10 5.08 -13.81
C ASP A 91 -1.31 5.73 -12.64
N GLY A 92 -0.49 4.95 -11.93
CA GLY A 92 0.31 5.40 -10.80
C GLY A 92 -0.53 5.87 -9.60
N LEU A 93 -1.75 5.37 -9.44
CA LEU A 93 -2.69 5.80 -8.39
C LEU A 93 -2.44 5.11 -7.05
N VAL A 94 -1.92 3.89 -7.07
CA VAL A 94 -1.69 3.07 -5.87
C VAL A 94 -0.41 2.26 -6.01
N ASP A 95 0.22 1.98 -4.88
CA ASP A 95 1.37 1.06 -4.78
C ASP A 95 0.94 -0.36 -4.36
N GLY A 96 -0.34 -0.53 -3.98
CA GLY A 96 -0.91 -1.81 -3.61
C GLY A 96 -2.39 -1.72 -3.26
N LEU A 97 -2.97 -2.86 -2.87
CA LEU A 97 -4.36 -2.99 -2.45
C LEU A 97 -4.48 -3.65 -1.07
N HIS A 98 -5.49 -3.23 -0.32
CA HIS A 98 -5.96 -3.88 0.89
C HIS A 98 -7.42 -4.29 0.68
N LEU A 99 -7.63 -5.59 0.52
CA LEU A 99 -8.94 -6.15 0.23
C LEU A 99 -9.66 -6.52 1.54
N ARG A 100 -10.93 -6.17 1.64
CA ARG A 100 -11.79 -6.53 2.77
C ARG A 100 -12.92 -7.43 2.28
N PRO A 101 -12.74 -8.76 2.31
CA PRO A 101 -13.77 -9.72 1.94
C PRO A 101 -15.09 -9.49 2.67
N ARG A 102 -16.20 -9.75 2.00
CA ARG A 102 -17.53 -9.81 2.62
C ARG A 102 -17.81 -11.22 3.14
N ASP A 103 -17.35 -12.22 2.41
CA ASP A 103 -17.45 -13.64 2.74
C ASP A 103 -16.06 -14.25 2.54
N PRO A 104 -15.25 -14.34 3.61
CA PRO A 104 -13.85 -14.76 3.49
C PRO A 104 -13.68 -16.12 2.82
N ASP A 105 -14.55 -17.09 3.08
CA ASP A 105 -14.41 -18.45 2.55
C ASP A 105 -14.57 -18.47 1.03
N ARG A 106 -15.60 -17.78 0.50
CA ARG A 106 -15.81 -17.69 -0.95
C ARG A 106 -14.85 -16.72 -1.62
N ASP A 107 -14.70 -15.52 -1.06
CA ASP A 107 -13.94 -14.45 -1.68
C ASP A 107 -12.44 -14.81 -1.76
N LEU A 108 -11.87 -15.45 -0.73
CA LEU A 108 -10.45 -15.85 -0.75
C LEU A 108 -10.15 -16.92 -1.78
N ALA A 109 -11.04 -17.91 -1.95
CA ALA A 109 -10.88 -18.94 -2.99
C ALA A 109 -10.84 -18.29 -4.39
N LEU A 110 -11.80 -17.40 -4.68
CA LEU A 110 -11.86 -16.68 -5.96
C LEU A 110 -10.67 -15.72 -6.16
N LEU A 111 -10.14 -15.12 -5.09
CA LEU A 111 -8.94 -14.27 -5.17
C LEU A 111 -7.71 -15.09 -5.53
N VAL A 112 -7.48 -16.21 -4.84
CA VAL A 112 -6.30 -17.05 -5.01
C VAL A 112 -6.32 -17.77 -6.36
N ASP A 113 -7.48 -18.26 -6.79
CA ASP A 113 -7.61 -19.05 -8.02
C ASP A 113 -7.89 -18.18 -9.26
N GLY A 114 -8.35 -16.93 -9.07
CA GLY A 114 -8.74 -16.03 -10.15
C GLY A 114 -7.88 -14.77 -10.24
N THR A 115 -7.89 -13.92 -9.21
CA THR A 115 -7.22 -12.61 -9.26
C THR A 115 -5.69 -12.73 -9.23
N VAL A 116 -5.14 -13.55 -8.33
CA VAL A 116 -3.71 -13.71 -8.11
C VAL A 116 -2.97 -14.19 -9.36
N PRO A 117 -3.41 -15.26 -10.07
CA PRO A 117 -2.72 -15.75 -11.26
C PRO A 117 -2.70 -14.71 -12.39
N VAL A 118 -3.80 -13.97 -12.56
CA VAL A 118 -3.88 -12.90 -13.58
C VAL A 118 -2.88 -11.78 -13.27
N LEU A 119 -2.77 -11.36 -11.99
CA LEU A 119 -1.81 -10.33 -11.59
C LEU A 119 -0.35 -10.82 -11.71
N GLN A 120 -0.08 -12.07 -11.37
CA GLN A 120 1.25 -12.68 -11.55
C GLN A 120 1.63 -12.78 -13.02
N HIS A 121 0.72 -13.21 -13.89
CA HIS A 121 0.94 -13.28 -15.34
C HIS A 121 1.27 -11.90 -15.94
N ARG A 122 0.66 -10.83 -15.40
CA ARG A 122 0.93 -9.44 -15.78
C ARG A 122 2.18 -8.85 -15.15
N GLY A 123 2.90 -9.59 -14.30
CA GLY A 123 4.07 -9.09 -13.57
C GLY A 123 3.74 -8.05 -12.49
N LEU A 124 2.46 -7.91 -12.12
CA LEU A 124 1.99 -6.97 -11.10
C LEU A 124 2.05 -7.54 -9.68
N LEU A 125 2.13 -8.87 -9.57
CA LEU A 125 2.25 -9.57 -8.30
C LEU A 125 3.41 -10.57 -8.35
N ARG A 126 4.14 -10.65 -7.26
CA ARG A 126 5.28 -11.56 -7.13
C ARG A 126 4.81 -12.99 -6.93
N SER A 127 5.58 -13.94 -7.43
CA SER A 127 5.41 -15.38 -7.17
C SER A 127 6.25 -15.88 -6.00
N PHE A 128 7.27 -15.11 -5.58
CA PHE A 128 8.19 -15.48 -4.51
C PHE A 128 8.46 -14.32 -3.52
N TYR A 129 8.58 -14.68 -2.25
CA TYR A 129 8.75 -13.74 -1.15
C TYR A 129 10.05 -13.98 -0.37
N PRO A 130 11.20 -13.44 -0.83
CA PRO A 130 12.42 -13.49 -0.03
C PRO A 130 12.30 -12.56 1.20
N GLY A 131 13.03 -12.93 2.26
CA GLY A 131 13.00 -12.22 3.54
C GLY A 131 12.00 -12.82 4.53
N GLY A 132 12.23 -12.54 5.81
CA GLY A 132 11.43 -13.02 6.94
C GLY A 132 10.59 -11.93 7.61
N THR A 133 10.60 -10.70 7.10
CA THR A 133 9.92 -9.56 7.71
C THR A 133 8.95 -8.86 6.76
N LEU A 134 7.89 -8.28 7.33
CA LEU A 134 6.92 -7.49 6.58
C LEU A 134 7.57 -6.32 5.83
N ARG A 135 8.62 -5.71 6.41
CA ARG A 135 9.39 -4.64 5.76
C ARG A 135 10.05 -5.12 4.47
N GLU A 136 10.68 -6.30 4.50
CA GLU A 136 11.29 -6.90 3.30
C GLU A 136 10.23 -7.25 2.25
N HIS A 137 9.08 -7.78 2.67
CA HIS A 137 7.99 -8.10 1.74
C HIS A 137 7.39 -6.86 1.07
N LEU A 138 7.36 -5.72 1.77
CA LEU A 138 6.93 -4.41 1.27
C LEU A 138 8.07 -3.60 0.61
N CYS A 139 9.26 -4.17 0.45
CA CYS A 139 10.45 -3.48 -0.10
C CYS A 139 10.80 -2.17 0.64
N LEU A 140 10.54 -2.10 1.95
CA LEU A 140 10.81 -0.93 2.78
C LEU A 140 12.23 -0.97 3.36
N SER A 141 13.05 0.03 3.03
CA SER A 141 14.38 0.22 3.61
C SER A 141 14.32 0.30 5.13
N ARG A 142 15.22 -0.42 5.82
CA ARG A 142 15.33 -0.34 7.27
C ARG A 142 15.74 1.08 7.69
N PRO A 143 15.03 1.74 8.61
CA PRO A 143 15.37 3.10 9.00
C PRO A 143 16.72 3.06 9.72
N ALA A 144 17.58 4.05 9.46
CA ALA A 144 18.79 4.21 10.25
C ALA A 144 18.40 4.41 11.72
N ASN A 145 19.09 3.71 12.63
CA ASN A 145 18.85 3.87 14.05
C ASN A 145 19.24 5.31 14.45
N ARG A 146 18.27 6.08 14.96
CA ARG A 146 18.48 7.48 15.39
C ARG A 146 19.54 7.63 16.49
N TYR A 147 19.78 6.57 17.26
CA TYR A 147 20.81 6.52 18.31
C TYR A 147 22.18 6.04 17.81
N ALA A 148 22.28 5.51 16.57
CA ALA A 148 23.56 5.06 16.04
C ALA A 148 24.54 6.21 15.78
N ARG A 149 24.04 7.41 15.48
CA ARG A 149 24.85 8.63 15.31
C ARG A 149 25.47 9.13 16.62
N ALA A 150 24.83 8.90 17.76
CA ALA A 150 25.26 9.44 19.05
C ALA A 150 26.47 8.71 19.68
N ARG A 151 26.86 7.53 19.19
CA ARG A 151 28.01 6.78 19.75
C ARG A 151 29.37 7.21 19.23
N THR A 152 29.43 8.00 18.15
CA THR A 152 30.70 8.43 17.54
C THR A 152 31.24 9.74 18.10
N ASP A 153 30.40 10.53 18.79
CA ASP A 153 30.78 11.86 19.30
C ASP A 153 31.17 11.86 20.79
N GLY A 154 31.24 10.67 21.42
CA GLY A 154 31.60 10.50 22.84
C GLY A 154 32.91 9.73 23.08
N ALA A 155 33.70 9.50 22.02
CA ALA A 155 34.99 8.80 22.07
C ALA A 155 36.06 9.62 21.34
N ALA A 156 36.36 10.82 21.86
CA ALA A 156 37.52 11.63 21.50
C ALA A 156 37.93 12.48 22.71
#